data_AF-A0A957ASI3-F1
#
_entry.id   AF-A0A957ASI3-F1
#
_cell.length_a   1.000
_cell.length_b   1.000
_cell.length_c   1.000
_cell.angle_alpha   90.00
_cell.angle_beta   90.00
_cell.angle_gamma   90.00
#
_symmetry.space_group_name_H-M   'P 1'
#
loop_
_entity.id
_entity.type
_entity.pdbx_description
1 polymer ?
#
loop_
_entity_poly.entity_id
_entity_poly.type
_entity_poly.pdbx_seq_one_letter_code
_entity_poly.pdbx_strand_id
1 'polypeptide(L)'
;RYLPDQVAAVEASLADGSRHPRDVKMELAREIVTIFHSEEDAQAAEEHFVTVFQQREIPDDMPEHRLTEPVGLIALLNELGMVSSNSEARRLIQQGGVKLDGEAVSDIRMEMEPAAEPRVLQVGKRKFARLVS
;
A
#
# COMPACT_ATOMS: atom_id res chain seq x y z
N ARG A 1 -14.48 -21.60 -0.42
CA ARG A 1 -15.51 -21.14 -1.38
C ARG A 1 -16.47 -20.15 -0.72
N TYR A 2 -16.62 -18.98 -1.32
CA TYR A 2 -17.47 -17.90 -0.80
C TYR A 2 -18.96 -18.28 -0.79
N LEU A 3 -19.60 -18.05 0.36
CA LEU A 3 -21.05 -18.11 0.54
C LEU A 3 -21.70 -16.75 0.16
N PRO A 4 -23.02 -16.71 -0.14
CA PRO A 4 -23.71 -15.47 -0.50
C PRO A 4 -23.47 -14.32 0.49
N ASP A 5 -23.47 -14.60 1.79
CA ASP A 5 -23.22 -13.60 2.83
C ASP A 5 -21.77 -13.07 2.80
N GLN A 6 -20.80 -13.92 2.45
CA GLN A 6 -19.40 -13.52 2.32
C GLN A 6 -19.18 -12.65 1.08
N VAL A 7 -19.91 -12.95 -0.01
CA VAL A 7 -19.90 -12.09 -1.21
C VAL A 7 -20.51 -10.72 -0.90
N ALA A 8 -21.65 -10.69 -0.20
CA ALA A 8 -22.28 -9.43 0.22
C ALA A 8 -21.37 -8.58 1.12
N ALA A 9 -20.63 -9.21 2.03
CA ALA A 9 -19.63 -8.53 2.86
C ALA A 9 -18.48 -7.93 2.03
N VAL A 10 -17.99 -8.66 1.03
CA VAL A 10 -16.97 -8.16 0.10
C VAL A 10 -17.51 -6.96 -0.69
N GLU A 11 -18.72 -7.05 -1.25
CA GLU A 11 -19.34 -5.95 -2.00
C GLU A 11 -19.54 -4.69 -1.14
N ALA A 12 -20.02 -4.86 0.10
CA ALA A 12 -20.14 -3.75 1.05
C ALA A 12 -18.78 -3.09 1.33
N SER A 13 -17.74 -3.91 1.57
CA SER A 13 -16.39 -3.42 1.86
C SER A 13 -15.71 -2.70 0.70
N LEU A 14 -16.10 -3.05 -0.54
CA LEU A 14 -15.66 -2.34 -1.75
C LEU A 14 -16.41 -1.02 -1.92
N ALA A 15 -17.69 -0.96 -1.55
CA ALA A 15 -18.51 0.24 -1.66
C ALA A 15 -18.15 1.30 -0.62
N ASP A 16 -17.84 0.90 0.61
CA ASP A 16 -17.44 1.81 1.69
C ASP A 16 -15.93 2.11 1.71
N GLY A 17 -15.14 1.40 0.90
CA GLY A 17 -13.70 1.58 0.78
C GLY A 17 -12.89 1.04 1.96
N SER A 18 -13.51 0.28 2.88
CA SER A 18 -12.83 -0.38 4.00
C SER A 18 -11.86 -1.46 3.54
N ARG A 19 -12.06 -2.01 2.34
CA ARG A 19 -11.11 -2.95 1.70
C ARG A 19 -10.69 -2.45 0.33
N HIS A 20 -9.40 -2.56 0.05
CA HIS A 20 -8.86 -2.12 -1.23
C HIS A 20 -9.22 -3.13 -2.34
N PRO A 21 -9.72 -2.67 -3.51
CA PRO A 21 -10.14 -3.57 -4.60
C PRO A 21 -9.06 -4.53 -5.10
N ARG A 22 -7.78 -4.13 -5.03
CA ARG A 22 -6.64 -5.01 -5.34
C ARG A 22 -6.64 -6.23 -4.42
N ASP A 23 -6.79 -6.03 -3.13
CA ASP A 23 -6.60 -7.09 -2.13
C ASP A 23 -7.75 -8.09 -2.22
N VAL A 24 -8.97 -7.59 -2.44
CA VAL A 24 -10.14 -8.44 -2.75
C VAL A 24 -9.92 -9.27 -4.01
N LYS A 25 -9.37 -8.66 -5.08
CA LYS A 25 -9.02 -9.37 -6.31
C LYS A 25 -7.92 -10.41 -6.09
N MET A 26 -6.93 -10.11 -5.26
CA MET A 26 -5.84 -11.03 -4.92
C MET A 26 -6.36 -12.23 -4.12
N GLU A 27 -7.21 -12.02 -3.11
CA GLU A 27 -7.86 -13.11 -2.37
C GLU A 27 -8.71 -14.00 -3.27
N LEU A 28 -9.49 -13.40 -4.17
CA LEU A 28 -10.29 -14.16 -5.14
C LEU A 28 -9.38 -14.96 -6.08
N ALA A 29 -8.29 -14.36 -6.56
CA ALA A 29 -7.32 -15.05 -7.41
C ALA A 29 -6.67 -16.22 -6.67
N ARG A 30 -6.27 -16.04 -5.40
CA ARG A 30 -5.75 -17.11 -4.54
C ARG A 30 -6.74 -18.26 -4.42
N GLU A 31 -8.01 -17.99 -4.11
CA GLU A 31 -9.04 -19.03 -4.05
C GLU A 31 -9.23 -19.76 -5.38
N ILE A 32 -9.22 -19.05 -6.50
CA ILE A 32 -9.32 -19.68 -7.82
C ILE A 32 -8.11 -20.60 -8.08
N VAL A 33 -6.89 -20.15 -7.79
CA VAL A 33 -5.69 -20.98 -7.98
C VAL A 33 -5.74 -22.19 -7.06
N THR A 34 -6.10 -22.04 -5.79
CA THR A 34 -6.24 -23.15 -4.83
C THR A 34 -7.30 -24.19 -5.26
N ILE A 35 -8.34 -23.79 -6.01
CA ILE A 35 -9.33 -24.76 -6.53
C ILE A 35 -8.71 -25.71 -7.56
N PHE A 36 -7.78 -25.23 -8.39
CA PHE A 36 -7.19 -25.99 -9.50
C PHE A 36 -5.79 -26.52 -9.21
N HIS A 37 -5.13 -26.03 -8.16
CA HIS A 37 -3.75 -26.31 -7.79
C HIS A 37 -3.62 -26.55 -6.27
N SER A 38 -2.40 -26.57 -5.75
CA SER A 38 -2.14 -26.65 -4.30
C SER A 38 -2.15 -25.27 -3.64
N GLU A 39 -2.28 -25.25 -2.32
CA GLU A 39 -2.15 -24.02 -1.53
C GLU A 39 -0.74 -23.41 -1.64
N GLU A 40 0.29 -24.25 -1.74
CA GLU A 40 1.67 -23.82 -2.03
C GLU A 40 1.79 -23.12 -3.39
N ASP A 41 1.17 -23.67 -4.43
CA ASP A 41 1.18 -23.04 -5.77
C ASP A 41 0.45 -21.69 -5.78
N ALA A 42 -0.66 -21.59 -5.04
CA ALA A 42 -1.41 -20.34 -4.91
C ALA A 42 -0.58 -19.25 -4.22
N GLN A 43 0.13 -19.62 -3.15
CA GLN A 43 1.00 -18.70 -2.43
C GLN A 43 2.22 -18.28 -3.28
N ALA A 44 2.86 -19.23 -3.97
CA ALA A 44 3.97 -18.91 -4.87
C ALA A 44 3.54 -18.00 -6.02
N ALA A 45 2.34 -18.20 -6.58
CA ALA A 45 1.79 -17.34 -7.63
C ALA A 45 1.47 -15.92 -7.12
N GLU A 46 0.93 -15.81 -5.91
CA GLU A 46 0.67 -14.54 -5.22
C GLU A 46 1.97 -13.77 -4.98
N GLU A 47 2.99 -14.43 -4.40
CA GLU A 47 4.32 -13.85 -4.16
C GLU A 47 5.02 -13.44 -5.46
N HIS A 48 4.92 -14.26 -6.51
CA HIS A 48 5.47 -13.91 -7.83
C HIS A 48 4.76 -12.70 -8.44
N PHE A 49 3.43 -12.61 -8.31
CA PHE A 49 2.67 -11.46 -8.79
C PHE A 49 3.06 -10.19 -8.05
N VAL A 50 3.14 -10.25 -6.72
CA VAL A 50 3.61 -9.14 -5.87
C VAL A 50 5.02 -8.73 -6.30
N THR A 51 5.95 -9.67 -6.40
CA THR A 51 7.34 -9.40 -6.80
C THR A 51 7.41 -8.76 -8.19
N VAL A 52 6.81 -9.39 -9.20
CA VAL A 52 6.97 -8.94 -10.59
C VAL A 52 6.23 -7.64 -10.86
N PHE A 53 5.03 -7.44 -10.31
CA PHE A 53 4.24 -6.26 -10.62
C PHE A 53 4.49 -5.12 -9.63
N GLN A 54 4.66 -5.40 -8.34
CA GLN A 54 4.89 -4.37 -7.34
C GLN A 54 6.36 -3.93 -7.31
N GLN A 55 7.34 -4.85 -7.37
CA GLN A 55 8.75 -4.43 -7.38
C GLN A 55 9.15 -3.77 -8.71
N ARG A 56 8.59 -4.15 -9.86
CA ARG A 56 8.84 -3.39 -11.11
C ARG A 56 8.26 -1.98 -11.07
N GLU A 57 7.23 -1.73 -10.25
CA GLU A 57 6.68 -0.39 -10.06
C GLU A 57 7.50 0.45 -9.07
N ILE A 58 8.28 -0.18 -8.19
CA ILE A 58 9.13 0.49 -7.20
C ILE A 58 10.57 0.58 -7.73
N PRO A 59 11.14 1.78 -7.92
CA PRO A 59 12.53 1.92 -8.36
C PRO A 59 13.54 1.31 -7.36
N ASP A 60 14.58 0.65 -7.86
CA ASP A 60 15.68 0.12 -7.01
C ASP A 60 16.45 1.26 -6.30
N ASP A 61 16.63 2.38 -7.01
CA ASP A 61 17.27 3.60 -6.52
C ASP A 61 16.21 4.66 -6.19
N MET A 62 16.16 5.07 -4.91
CA MET A 62 15.27 6.12 -4.43
C MET A 62 15.93 6.87 -3.27
N PRO A 63 15.57 8.15 -3.04
CA PRO A 63 16.09 8.92 -1.92
C PRO A 63 15.81 8.24 -0.58
N GLU A 64 16.83 8.13 0.27
CA GLU A 64 16.68 7.63 1.63
C GLU A 64 16.49 8.79 2.62
N HIS A 65 15.65 8.59 3.62
CA HIS A 65 15.41 9.55 4.69
C HIS A 65 15.40 8.83 6.03
N ARG A 66 16.20 9.35 6.96
CA ARG A 66 16.35 8.79 8.29
C ARG A 66 15.32 9.39 9.25
N LEU A 67 14.49 8.54 9.84
CA LEU A 67 13.53 8.87 10.89
C LEU A 67 14.15 8.59 12.25
N THR A 68 14.45 9.64 13.00
CA THR A 68 14.96 9.54 14.39
C THR A 68 13.87 9.67 15.44
N GLU A 69 12.73 10.28 15.08
CA GLU A 69 11.61 10.55 15.98
C GLU A 69 10.27 10.42 15.23
N PRO A 70 9.15 10.24 15.96
CA PRO A 70 7.83 10.21 15.35
C PRO A 70 7.52 11.50 14.61
N VAL A 71 7.03 11.40 13.37
CA VAL A 71 6.64 12.57 12.57
C VAL A 71 5.31 12.36 11.87
N GLY A 72 4.45 13.38 11.87
CA GLY A 72 3.19 13.32 11.13
C GLY A 72 3.41 13.14 9.62
N LEU A 73 2.68 12.23 8.99
CA LEU A 73 2.83 11.87 7.58
C LEU A 73 2.79 13.09 6.64
N ILE A 74 1.89 14.04 6.90
CA ILE A 74 1.75 15.27 6.09
C ILE A 74 3.02 16.13 6.16
N ALA A 75 3.62 16.25 7.34
CA ALA A 75 4.82 17.03 7.55
C ALA A 75 6.00 16.35 6.85
N LEU A 76 6.13 15.04 7.03
CA LEU A 76 7.16 14.23 6.36
C LEU A 76 7.08 14.34 4.84
N LEU A 77 5.88 14.27 4.25
CA LEU A 77 5.70 14.41 2.81
C LEU A 77 6.17 15.77 2.27
N ASN A 78 6.02 16.84 3.05
CA ASN A 78 6.53 18.17 2.68
C ASN A 78 8.05 18.25 2.87
N GLU A 79 8.58 17.71 3.97
CA GLU A 79 10.01 17.67 4.25
C GLU A 79 10.78 16.94 3.14
N LEU A 80 10.24 15.82 2.67
CA LEU A 80 10.78 15.03 1.56
C LEU A 80 10.59 15.70 0.19
N GLY A 81 9.95 16.86 0.10
CA GLY A 81 9.64 17.53 -1.17
C GLY A 81 8.70 16.73 -2.07
N MET A 82 7.98 15.75 -1.52
CA MET A 82 7.08 14.89 -2.28
C MET A 82 5.76 15.60 -2.63
N VAL A 83 5.42 16.67 -1.92
CA VAL A 83 4.27 17.54 -2.17
C VAL A 83 4.69 19.01 -2.12
N SER A 84 3.87 19.89 -2.71
CA SER A 84 4.06 21.34 -2.71
C SER A 84 3.47 22.03 -1.47
N SER A 85 2.54 21.37 -0.76
CA SER A 85 1.92 21.92 0.45
C SER A 85 1.26 20.85 1.33
N ASN A 86 1.02 21.19 2.60
CA ASN A 86 0.22 20.38 3.54
C ASN A 86 -1.20 20.09 3.02
N SER A 87 -1.83 21.05 2.33
CA SER A 87 -3.17 20.87 1.76
C SER A 87 -3.17 19.90 0.59
N GLU A 88 -2.11 19.91 -0.24
CA GLU A 88 -1.94 18.91 -1.29
C GLU A 88 -1.76 17.51 -0.71
N ALA A 89 -0.91 17.35 0.33
CA ALA A 89 -0.73 16.07 1.01
C ALA A 89 -2.06 15.50 1.53
N ARG A 90 -2.87 16.31 2.24
CA ARG A 90 -4.19 15.86 2.72
C ARG A 90 -5.08 15.38 1.59
N ARG A 91 -5.14 16.15 0.50
CA ARG A 91 -5.94 15.78 -0.68
C ARG A 91 -5.45 14.46 -1.29
N LEU A 92 -4.14 14.27 -1.42
CA LEU A 92 -3.56 13.05 -1.96
C LEU A 92 -3.82 11.84 -1.07
N ILE A 93 -3.68 11.97 0.26
CA ILE A 93 -4.00 10.90 1.22
C ILE A 93 -5.47 10.50 1.09
N GLN A 94 -6.39 11.47 1.12
CA GLN A 94 -7.83 11.21 0.98
C GLN A 94 -8.21 10.60 -0.37
N GLN A 95 -7.43 10.86 -1.42
CA GLN A 95 -7.63 10.30 -2.76
C GLN A 95 -6.89 8.96 -2.99
N GLY A 96 -6.21 8.42 -1.97
CA GLY A 96 -5.41 7.20 -2.09
C GLY A 96 -4.14 7.36 -2.94
N GLY A 97 -3.68 8.60 -3.11
CA GLY A 97 -2.47 8.95 -3.88
C GLY A 97 -1.17 8.81 -3.09
N VAL A 98 -1.23 8.56 -1.79
CA VAL A 98 -0.09 8.27 -0.93
C VAL A 98 -0.14 6.80 -0.51
N LYS A 99 0.98 6.09 -0.69
CA LYS A 99 1.12 4.70 -0.30
C LYS A 99 2.32 4.50 0.61
N LEU A 100 2.19 3.58 1.56
CA LEU A 100 3.26 3.07 2.40
C LEU A 100 3.39 1.58 2.09
N ASP A 101 4.58 1.13 1.68
CA ASP A 101 4.87 -0.26 1.29
C ASP A 101 3.90 -0.83 0.25
N GLY A 102 3.37 0.06 -0.61
CA GLY A 102 2.43 -0.25 -1.67
C GLY A 102 0.95 -0.29 -1.24
N GLU A 103 0.66 -0.04 0.03
CA GLU A 103 -0.70 0.09 0.57
C GLU A 103 -1.11 1.56 0.68
N ALA A 104 -2.33 1.89 0.27
CA ALA A 104 -2.82 3.27 0.31
C ALA A 104 -3.06 3.73 1.75
N VAL A 105 -2.53 4.89 2.11
CA VAL A 105 -2.78 5.51 3.41
C VAL A 105 -3.98 6.44 3.29
N SER A 106 -4.97 6.27 4.16
CA SER A 106 -6.18 7.11 4.24
C SER A 106 -6.23 8.01 5.47
N ASP A 107 -5.46 7.70 6.52
CA ASP A 107 -5.43 8.49 7.75
C ASP A 107 -4.51 9.71 7.62
N ILE A 108 -5.12 10.89 7.59
CA ILE A 108 -4.42 12.18 7.56
C ILE A 108 -3.69 12.51 8.87
N ARG A 109 -3.99 11.79 9.96
CA ARG A 109 -3.37 11.94 11.29
C ARG A 109 -2.32 10.88 11.56
N MET A 110 -2.01 10.01 10.59
CA MET A 110 -0.98 9.00 10.73
C MET A 110 0.36 9.65 11.10
N GLU A 111 1.02 9.05 12.09
CA GLU A 111 2.40 9.36 12.47
C GLU A 111 3.32 8.23 12.02
N MET A 112 4.49 8.61 11.51
CA MET A 112 5.53 7.73 11.06
C MET A 112 6.54 7.54 12.19
N GLU A 113 6.52 6.36 12.79
CA GLU A 113 7.45 5.94 13.84
C GLU A 113 8.76 5.39 13.26
N PRO A 114 9.94 5.61 13.87
CA PRO A 114 11.15 4.88 13.49
C PRO A 114 10.92 3.36 13.55
N ALA A 115 11.29 2.65 12.48
CA ALA A 115 11.09 1.21 12.36
C ALA A 115 12.43 0.48 12.14
N ALA A 116 12.54 -0.76 12.63
CA ALA A 116 13.76 -1.56 12.43
C ALA A 116 13.97 -1.93 10.95
N GLU A 117 12.87 -2.06 10.20
CA GLU A 117 12.89 -2.36 8.78
C GLU A 117 12.64 -1.09 7.94
N PRO A 118 13.33 -0.93 6.79
CA PRO A 118 13.06 0.16 5.88
C PRO A 118 11.63 0.10 5.33
N ARG A 119 10.99 1.26 5.19
CA ARG A 119 9.67 1.37 4.56
C ARG A 119 9.72 2.25 3.33
N VAL A 120 8.88 2.00 2.35
CA VAL A 120 8.82 2.76 1.10
C VAL A 120 7.59 3.66 1.10
N LEU A 121 7.83 4.96 1.08
CA LEU A 121 6.80 5.97 0.89
C LEU A 121 6.69 6.31 -0.59
N GLN A 122 5.47 6.26 -1.11
CA GLN A 122 5.17 6.54 -2.51
C GLN A 122 4.08 7.60 -2.63
N VAL A 123 4.31 8.59 -3.50
CA VAL A 123 3.31 9.57 -3.90
C VAL A 123 3.09 9.50 -5.41
N GLY A 124 1.88 9.12 -5.80
CA GLY A 124 1.54 8.87 -7.20
C GLY A 124 2.42 7.79 -7.83
N LYS A 125 2.75 7.93 -9.11
CA LYS A 125 3.51 6.91 -9.88
C LYS A 125 5.03 7.11 -9.92
N ARG A 126 5.54 8.25 -9.43
CA ARG A 126 6.92 8.68 -9.74
C ARG A 126 7.74 9.15 -8.55
N LYS A 127 7.09 9.49 -7.43
CA LYS A 127 7.79 10.01 -6.25
C LYS A 127 7.89 8.88 -5.23
N PHE A 128 9.11 8.50 -4.88
CA PHE A 128 9.42 7.45 -3.93
C PHE A 128 10.44 7.97 -2.93
N ALA A 129 10.35 7.50 -1.69
CA ALA A 129 11.35 7.74 -0.65
C ALA A 129 11.44 6.49 0.23
N ARG A 130 12.66 6.10 0.59
CA ARG A 130 12.91 5.01 1.53
C ARG A 130 13.12 5.59 2.92
N LEU A 131 12.26 5.20 3.84
CA LEU A 131 12.32 5.56 5.24
C LEU A 131 13.19 4.54 5.97
N VAL A 132 14.27 5.00 6.58
CA VAL A 132 15.19 4.17 7.38
C VAL A 132 15.28 4.72 8.80
N SER A 133 15.67 3.89 9.76
CA SER A 133 15.93 4.29 11.16
C SER A 133 17.43 4.52 11.38
#